data_AF-A0A965EI03-F1
#
_entry.id   AF-A0A965EI03-F1
#
_cell.length_a   1.000
_cell.length_b   1.000
_cell.length_c   1.000
_cell.angle_alpha   90.00
_cell.angle_beta   90.00
_cell.angle_gamma   90.00
#
_symmetry.space_group_name_H-M   'P 1'
#
loop_
_entity.id
_entity.type
_entity.pdbx_description
1 polymer ?
#
loop_
_entity_poly.entity_id
_entity_poly.type
_entity_poly.pdbx_seq_one_letter_code
_entity_poly.pdbx_strand_id
1 'polypeptide(L)'
;MSLPALKKLEQTIPDSLQLFSVQQGKELIAACIAIRVSPEILYTFYYDHARAYQKSSPVVMLIEGIYEYCLQNNIELLDLGTAALDGKPNFSLLTFKQHLGASYSTKFTFEKILNG
;
A
#
# COMPACT_ATOMS: atom_id res chain seq x y z
N MET A 1 -9.38 0.07 8.75
CA MET A 1 -9.06 -0.88 9.85
C MET A 1 -8.63 -0.06 11.06
N SER A 2 -9.00 -0.46 12.27
CA SER A 2 -8.62 0.26 13.49
C SER A 2 -7.24 -0.16 14.01
N LEU A 3 -6.60 0.65 14.85
CA LEU A 3 -5.32 0.29 15.49
C LEU A 3 -5.40 -1.02 16.30
N PRO A 4 -6.45 -1.29 17.10
CA PRO A 4 -6.59 -2.59 17.76
C PRO A 4 -6.64 -3.76 16.77
N ALA A 5 -7.30 -3.60 15.62
CA ALA A 5 -7.35 -4.64 14.60
C ALA A 5 -5.98 -4.87 13.94
N LEU A 6 -5.21 -3.81 13.68
CA LEU A 6 -3.83 -3.94 13.20
C LEU A 6 -2.93 -4.65 14.21
N LYS A 7 -3.03 -4.30 15.50
CA LYS A 7 -2.29 -4.99 16.57
C LYS A 7 -2.66 -6.46 16.66
N LYS A 8 -3.96 -6.78 16.53
CA LYS A 8 -4.44 -8.16 16.53
C LYS A 8 -3.92 -8.94 15.31
N LEU A 9 -3.86 -8.30 14.14
CA LEU A 9 -3.31 -8.91 12.93
C LEU A 9 -1.85 -9.33 13.16
N GLU A 10 -1.01 -8.40 13.62
CA GLU A 10 0.41 -8.69 13.90
C GLU A 10 0.61 -9.77 14.97
N GLN A 11 -0.23 -9.80 16.00
CA GLN A 11 -0.18 -10.85 17.02
C GLN A 11 -0.60 -12.23 16.50
N THR A 12 -1.50 -12.27 15.51
CA THR A 12 -2.05 -13.52 14.96
C THR A 12 -1.15 -14.05 13.84
N ILE A 13 -0.56 -13.14 13.06
CA ILE A 13 0.33 -13.42 11.95
C ILE A 13 1.58 -12.55 12.16
N PRO A 14 2.59 -13.07 12.88
CA PRO A 14 3.84 -12.35 13.09
C PRO A 14 4.47 -11.91 11.77
N ASP A 15 5.10 -10.74 11.77
CA ASP A 15 5.77 -10.14 10.61
C ASP A 15 4.84 -9.78 9.44
N SER A 16 3.51 -9.82 9.67
CA SER A 16 2.52 -9.45 8.65
C SER A 16 2.49 -7.94 8.39
N LEU A 17 2.85 -7.10 9.36
CA LEU A 17 2.89 -5.65 9.20
C LEU A 17 4.32 -5.15 8.96
N GLN A 18 4.50 -4.38 7.88
CA GLN A 18 5.74 -3.67 7.59
C GLN A 18 5.47 -2.16 7.61
N LEU A 19 6.23 -1.42 8.42
CA LEU A 19 6.04 0.01 8.62
C LEU A 19 7.15 0.80 7.93
N PHE A 20 6.77 1.75 7.09
CA PHE A 20 7.70 2.59 6.35
C PHE A 20 7.44 4.06 6.65
N SER A 21 8.51 4.85 6.63
CA SER A 21 8.43 6.29 6.85
C SER A 21 9.44 7.03 6.01
N VAL A 22 9.06 8.21 5.52
CA VAL A 22 10.00 9.24 5.07
C VAL A 22 10.07 10.31 6.15
N GLN A 23 11.28 10.69 6.52
CA GLN A 23 11.53 11.68 7.57
C GLN A 23 12.40 12.82 7.06
N GLN A 24 12.13 14.03 7.55
CA GLN A 24 13.03 15.17 7.42
C GLN A 24 13.48 15.60 8.82
N GLY A 25 14.72 15.27 9.18
CA GLY A 25 15.19 15.43 10.56
C GLY A 25 14.38 14.57 11.53
N LYS A 26 13.58 15.21 12.40
CA LYS A 26 12.69 14.53 13.37
C LYS A 26 11.23 14.48 12.91
N GLU A 27 10.91 15.09 11.78
CA GLU A 27 9.54 15.18 11.29
C GLU A 27 9.20 13.99 10.39
N LEU A 28 8.07 13.34 10.67
CA LEU A 28 7.49 12.31 9.82
C LEU A 28 6.71 12.98 8.68
N ILE A 29 7.23 12.88 7.45
CA ILE A 29 6.64 13.57 6.29
C ILE A 29 5.78 12.65 5.41
N ALA A 30 6.01 11.34 5.45
CA ALA A 30 5.10 10.34 4.91
C ALA A 30 5.25 9.02 5.65
N ALA A 31 4.19 8.20 5.66
CA ALA A 31 4.21 6.89 6.29
C ALA A 31 3.35 5.89 5.52
N CYS A 32 3.75 4.62 5.55
CA CYS A 32 2.98 3.51 5.03
C CYS A 32 2.87 2.39 6.07
N ILE A 33 1.67 1.83 6.19
CA ILE A 33 1.43 0.51 6.77
C ILE A 33 1.24 -0.44 5.59
N ALA A 34 2.20 -1.33 5.38
CA ALA A 34 2.11 -2.39 4.40
C ALA A 34 1.83 -3.74 5.08
N ILE A 35 1.18 -4.64 4.34
CA ILE A 35 0.85 -5.98 4.79
C ILE A 35 1.57 -6.99 3.91
N ARG A 36 2.35 -7.88 4.51
CA ARG A 36 2.94 -9.05 3.84
C ARG A 36 1.86 -10.11 3.71
N VAL A 37 1.19 -10.14 2.55
CA VAL A 37 0.05 -11.05 2.31
C VAL A 37 0.51 -12.45 1.93
N SER A 38 1.72 -12.57 1.40
CA SER A 38 2.43 -13.83 1.16
C SER A 38 3.95 -13.58 1.19
N PRO A 39 4.79 -14.62 1.17
CA PRO A 39 6.24 -14.45 1.03
C PRO A 39 6.65 -13.65 -0.22
N GLU A 40 5.84 -13.61 -1.28
CA GLU A 40 6.21 -12.97 -2.54
C GLU A 40 5.49 -11.63 -2.77
N ILE A 41 4.54 -11.24 -1.88
CA ILE A 41 3.66 -10.10 -2.12
C ILE A 41 3.61 -9.16 -0.90
N LEU A 42 3.95 -7.89 -1.13
CA LEU A 42 3.78 -6.80 -0.17
C LEU A 42 2.68 -5.85 -0.65
N TYR A 43 1.65 -5.65 0.17
CA TYR A 43 0.52 -4.78 -0.15
C TYR A 43 0.58 -3.48 0.65
N THR A 44 0.63 -2.33 -0.02
CA THR A 44 0.60 -1.00 0.64
C THR A 44 -0.83 -0.69 1.09
N PHE A 45 -1.19 -1.11 2.31
CA PHE A 45 -2.56 -1.05 2.80
C PHE A 45 -3.04 0.38 3.12
N TYR A 46 -2.21 1.15 3.82
CA TYR A 46 -2.42 2.58 4.05
C TYR A 46 -1.13 3.33 3.80
N TYR A 47 -1.20 4.45 3.10
CA TYR A 47 -0.13 5.42 3.09
C TYR A 47 -0.70 6.82 2.94
N ASP A 48 -0.03 7.77 3.57
CA ASP A 48 -0.35 9.19 3.44
C ASP A 48 0.91 10.02 3.72
N HIS A 49 0.79 11.33 3.54
CA HIS A 49 1.84 12.30 3.73
C HIS A 49 1.34 13.56 4.43
N ALA A 50 2.27 14.22 5.11
CA ALA A 50 2.00 15.52 5.70
C ALA A 50 1.75 16.55 4.59
N ARG A 51 0.59 17.22 4.64
CA ARG A 51 0.14 18.20 3.62
C ARG A 51 1.16 19.31 3.35
N ALA A 52 1.90 19.74 4.37
CA ALA A 52 2.95 20.75 4.24
C ALA A 52 4.04 20.36 3.22
N TYR A 53 4.23 19.05 2.99
CA TYR A 53 5.26 18.49 2.13
C TYR A 53 4.73 18.03 0.77
N GLN A 54 3.48 18.35 0.41
CA GLN A 54 2.89 17.90 -0.85
C GLN A 54 3.74 18.23 -2.09
N LYS A 55 4.44 19.39 -2.09
CA LYS A 55 5.28 19.82 -3.22
C LYS A 55 6.54 18.98 -3.42
N SER A 56 7.05 18.30 -2.38
CA SER A 56 8.24 17.44 -2.49
C SER A 56 7.90 16.01 -2.93
N SER A 57 6.62 15.69 -3.16
CA SER A 57 6.16 14.35 -3.54
C SER A 57 6.66 13.23 -2.60
N PRO A 58 6.48 13.36 -1.27
CA PRO A 58 7.03 12.43 -0.28
C PRO A 58 6.48 11.01 -0.41
N VAL A 59 5.29 10.84 -0.99
CA VAL A 59 4.75 9.51 -1.33
C VAL A 59 5.61 8.81 -2.39
N VAL A 60 6.20 9.53 -3.35
CA VAL A 60 7.08 8.94 -4.36
C VAL A 60 8.35 8.39 -3.70
N MET A 61 9.00 9.17 -2.83
CA MET A 61 10.14 8.71 -2.03
C MET A 61 9.79 7.51 -1.14
N LEU A 62 8.59 7.52 -0.55
CA LEU A 62 8.10 6.42 0.27
C LEU A 62 7.97 5.13 -0.55
N ILE A 63 7.36 5.20 -1.74
CA ILE A 63 7.22 4.03 -2.61
C ILE A 63 8.57 3.55 -3.14
N GLU A 64 9.50 4.45 -3.46
CA GLU A 64 10.88 4.09 -3.84
C GLU A 64 11.57 3.27 -2.75
N GLY A 65 11.54 3.72 -1.49
CA GLY A 65 12.11 2.96 -0.38
C GLY A 65 11.40 1.62 -0.12
N ILE A 66 10.09 1.55 -0.30
CA ILE A 66 9.34 0.28 -0.20
C ILE A 66 9.73 -0.68 -1.34
N TYR A 67 9.93 -0.16 -2.55
CA TYR A 67 10.39 -0.94 -3.68
C TYR A 67 11.80 -1.51 -3.45
N GLU A 68 12.74 -0.71 -2.93
CA GLU A 68 14.06 -1.18 -2.54
C GLU A 68 13.99 -2.28 -1.47
N TYR A 69 13.12 -2.11 -0.46
CA TYR A 69 12.86 -3.14 0.54
C TYR A 69 12.35 -4.44 -0.12
N CYS A 70 11.44 -4.35 -1.10
CA CYS A 70 10.98 -5.52 -1.84
C CYS A 70 12.14 -6.26 -2.53
N LEU A 71 13.02 -5.54 -3.21
CA LEU A 71 14.20 -6.13 -3.87
C LEU A 71 15.11 -6.85 -2.88
N GLN A 72 15.43 -6.20 -1.75
CA GLN A 72 16.31 -6.76 -0.72
C GLN A 72 15.73 -8.03 -0.05
N ASN A 73 14.40 -8.15 -0.02
CA ASN A 73 13.69 -9.24 0.63
C ASN A 73 13.10 -10.27 -0.35
N ASN A 74 13.51 -10.22 -1.64
CA ASN A 74 13.02 -11.09 -2.70
C ASN A 74 11.48 -11.12 -2.80
N ILE A 75 10.84 -9.95 -2.65
CA ILE A 75 9.41 -9.77 -2.84
C ILE A 75 9.16 -9.46 -4.32
N GLU A 76 8.42 -10.33 -4.99
CA GLU A 76 8.19 -10.24 -6.42
C GLU A 76 7.14 -9.20 -6.79
N LEU A 77 6.13 -8.99 -5.93
CA LEU A 77 5.01 -8.09 -6.20
C LEU A 77 4.82 -7.05 -5.10
N LEU A 78 4.95 -5.78 -5.48
CA LEU A 78 4.49 -4.64 -4.71
C LEU A 78 3.08 -4.23 -5.19
N ASP A 79 2.06 -4.57 -4.40
CA ASP A 79 0.68 -4.18 -4.66
C ASP A 79 0.42 -2.77 -4.09
N LEU A 80 0.22 -1.79 -4.98
CA LEU A 80 -0.07 -0.39 -4.63
C LEU A 80 -1.54 -0.16 -4.22
N GLY A 81 -2.38 -1.20 -4.22
CA GLY A 81 -3.79 -1.17 -3.91
C GLY A 81 -4.69 -0.68 -5.04
N THR A 82 -5.98 -0.57 -4.74
CA THR A 82 -7.00 -0.14 -5.72
C THR A 82 -6.80 1.30 -6.17
N ALA A 83 -7.11 1.57 -7.45
CA ALA A 83 -7.31 2.91 -7.98
C ALA A 83 -8.79 3.17 -8.34
N ALA A 84 -9.71 2.38 -7.77
CA ALA A 84 -11.15 2.50 -7.97
C ALA A 84 -11.89 2.71 -6.65
N LEU A 85 -12.95 3.51 -6.70
CA LEU A 85 -13.91 3.75 -5.62
C LEU A 85 -15.31 3.41 -6.14
N ASP A 86 -16.05 2.56 -5.41
CA ASP A 86 -17.39 2.09 -5.78
C ASP A 86 -17.49 1.54 -7.22
N GLY A 87 -16.47 0.76 -7.62
CA GLY A 87 -16.37 0.17 -8.95
C GLY A 87 -16.00 1.16 -10.06
N LYS A 88 -15.83 2.45 -9.76
CA LYS A 88 -15.43 3.48 -10.72
C LYS A 88 -13.93 3.78 -10.60
N PRO A 89 -13.16 3.73 -11.71
CA PRO A 89 -11.77 4.15 -11.70
C PRO A 89 -11.62 5.62 -11.31
N ASN A 90 -10.71 5.89 -10.37
CA ASN A 90 -10.12 7.21 -10.18
C ASN A 90 -8.92 7.33 -11.13
N PHE A 91 -9.15 7.94 -12.29
CA PHE A 91 -8.13 8.04 -13.34
C PHE A 91 -6.88 8.79 -12.89
N SER A 92 -7.00 9.84 -12.07
CA SER A 92 -5.83 10.56 -11.56
C SER A 92 -4.95 9.66 -10.70
N LEU A 93 -5.55 8.85 -9.83
CA LEU A 93 -4.83 7.89 -9.00
C LEU A 93 -4.26 6.73 -9.83
N LEU A 94 -4.99 6.27 -10.85
CA LEU A 94 -4.51 5.24 -11.78
C LEU A 94 -3.27 5.73 -12.53
N THR A 95 -3.33 6.91 -13.14
CA THR A 95 -2.22 7.55 -13.85
C THR A 95 -1.02 7.76 -12.93
N PHE A 96 -1.25 8.19 -11.69
CA PHE A 96 -0.18 8.30 -10.68
C PHE A 96 0.54 6.96 -10.46
N LYS A 97 -0.20 5.86 -10.27
CA LYS A 97 0.41 4.52 -10.09
C LYS A 97 1.14 4.04 -11.34
N GLN A 98 0.63 4.34 -12.53
CA GLN A 98 1.32 4.03 -13.78
C GLN A 98 2.63 4.80 -13.92
N HIS A 99 2.68 6.07 -13.51
CA HIS A 99 3.92 6.84 -13.49
C HIS A 99 4.95 6.32 -12.48
N LEU A 100 4.52 5.61 -11.43
CA LEU A 100 5.40 4.86 -10.54
C LEU A 100 5.93 3.54 -11.16
N GLY A 101 5.48 3.18 -12.37
CA GLY A 101 5.85 1.94 -13.05
C GLY A 101 4.89 0.76 -12.80
N ALA A 102 3.77 0.98 -12.09
CA ALA A 102 2.82 -0.09 -11.82
C ALA A 102 1.98 -0.47 -13.05
N SER A 103 1.71 -1.77 -13.19
CA SER A 103 0.73 -2.30 -14.14
C SER A 103 -0.63 -2.47 -13.44
N TYR A 104 -1.72 -2.21 -14.17
CA TYR A 104 -3.07 -2.41 -13.62
C TYR A 104 -3.58 -3.83 -13.88
N SER A 105 -4.46 -4.29 -13.00
CA SER A 105 -5.17 -5.57 -13.14
C SER A 105 -6.66 -5.39 -12.84
N THR A 106 -7.46 -6.36 -13.28
CA THR A 106 -8.91 -6.38 -13.01
C THR A 106 -9.21 -7.05 -11.68
N LYS A 107 -9.96 -6.36 -10.82
CA LYS A 107 -10.51 -6.93 -9.58
C LYS A 107 -11.92 -7.45 -9.85
N PHE A 108 -12.10 -8.77 -9.87
CA PHE A 108 -13.41 -9.38 -10.02
C PHE A 108 -14.10 -9.57 -8.66
N THR A 109 -15.42 -9.37 -8.64
CA THR A 109 -16.28 -9.77 -7.52
C THR A 109 -17.18 -10.89 -8.03
N PHE A 110 -17.22 -12.00 -7.30
CA PHE A 110 -18.09 -13.14 -7.60
C PHE A 110 -19.09 -13.31 -6.48
N GLU A 111 -20.35 -13.51 -6.81
CA GLU A 111 -21.44 -13.70 -5.85
C GLU A 111 -22.09 -15.06 -6.10
N LYS A 112 -22.33 -15.81 -5.01
CA LYS A 112 -23.10 -17.04 -5.06
C LYS A 112 -24.49 -16.77 -4.50
N ILE A 113 -25.50 -16.87 -5.35
CA ILE A 113 -26.90 -16.81 -4.93
C ILE A 113 -27.24 -18.17 -4.30
N LEU A 114 -27.58 -18.15 -3.01
CA LEU A 114 -28.05 -19.33 -2.30
C LEU A 114 -29.57 -19.34 -2.37
N ASN A 115 -30.13 -20.29 -3.11
CA ASN A 115 -31.55 -20.60 -3.03
C ASN A 115 -31.75 -21.49 -1.79
N GLY A 116 -32.59 -21.04 -0.87
CA GLY A 116 -33.04 -21.83 0.28
C GLY A 116 -34.00 -22.94 -0.13
#